data_AF-A0ABD4Q970-F1
#
_entry.id   AF-A0ABD4Q970-F1
#
_cell.length_a   1.000
_cell.length_b   1.000
_cell.length_c   1.000
_cell.angle_alpha   90.00
_cell.angle_beta   90.00
_cell.angle_gamma   90.00
#
_symmetry.space_group_name_H-M   'P 1'
#
loop_
_entity.id
_entity.type
_entity.pdbx_description
1 polymer ?
#
loop_
_entity_poly.entity_id
_entity_poly.type
_entity_poly.pdbx_seq_one_letter_code
_entity_poly.pdbx_strand_id
1 'polypeptide(L)'
;MLESTLMDRQIHAKMMPTVRPVATGYDSSGFGTRIDPFTGRRTQHDGVDFVGPVGTPIVAAAGGVVVASEFHHEYGNMIDIDHGNGLKTRYA
;
A
#
# COMPACT_ATOMS: atom_id res chain seq x y z
N MET A 1 -7.08 26.72 20.62
CA MET A 1 -5.86 25.98 21.04
C MET A 1 -6.13 24.47 21.15
N LEU A 2 -7.18 24.01 21.83
CA LEU A 2 -7.50 22.56 21.91
C LEU A 2 -8.23 22.02 20.66
N GLU A 3 -9.11 22.82 20.04
CA GLU A 3 -9.83 22.40 18.83
C GLU A 3 -8.88 22.18 17.63
N SER A 4 -7.88 23.04 17.47
CA SER A 4 -6.89 22.92 16.40
C SER A 4 -6.05 21.65 16.53
N THR A 5 -5.59 21.31 17.73
CA THR A 5 -4.80 20.09 17.94
C THR A 5 -5.62 18.82 17.73
N LEU A 6 -6.91 18.84 18.06
CA LEU A 6 -7.82 17.73 17.76
C LEU A 6 -8.04 17.58 16.26
N MET A 7 -8.23 18.67 15.52
CA MET A 7 -8.32 18.65 14.06
C MET A 7 -7.04 18.12 13.43
N ASP A 8 -5.86 18.61 13.85
CA ASP A 8 -4.57 18.15 13.34
C ASP A 8 -4.38 16.65 13.57
N ARG A 9 -4.72 16.17 14.77
CA ARG A 9 -4.66 14.74 15.11
C ARG A 9 -5.61 13.90 14.24
N GLN A 10 -6.82 14.39 13.98
CA GLN A 10 -7.78 13.71 13.12
C GLN A 10 -7.29 13.67 11.66
N ILE A 11 -6.70 14.75 11.15
CA ILE A 11 -6.13 14.80 9.81
C ILE A 11 -4.96 13.83 9.70
N HIS A 12 -4.02 13.86 10.64
CA HIS A 12 -2.92 12.90 10.67
C HIS A 12 -3.40 11.45 10.74
N ALA A 13 -4.36 11.13 11.60
CA ALA A 13 -4.91 9.78 11.69
C ALA A 13 -5.49 9.28 10.36
N LYS A 14 -6.16 10.15 9.59
CA LYS A 14 -6.70 9.81 8.27
C LYS A 14 -5.65 9.60 7.18
N MET A 15 -4.46 10.17 7.36
CA MET A 15 -3.32 10.04 6.45
C MET A 15 -2.41 8.85 6.80
N MET A 16 -2.63 8.18 7.93
CA MET A 16 -1.83 7.00 8.31
C MET A 16 -2.32 5.74 7.58
N PRO A 17 -1.49 5.08 6.73
CA PRO A 17 -1.89 3.90 5.96
C PRO A 17 -2.15 2.68 6.86
N THR A 18 -3.39 2.53 7.30
CA THR A 18 -3.79 1.52 8.29
C THR A 18 -4.99 0.70 7.83
N VAL A 19 -5.68 1.14 6.77
CA VAL A 19 -6.78 0.40 6.17
C VAL A 19 -6.22 -0.75 5.34
N ARG A 20 -6.77 -1.96 5.54
CA ARG A 20 -6.46 -3.10 4.68
C ARG A 20 -7.02 -2.84 3.27
N PRO A 21 -6.19 -2.82 2.22
CA PRO A 21 -6.59 -2.33 0.91
C PRO A 21 -7.47 -3.31 0.12
N VAL A 22 -7.54 -4.58 0.53
CA VAL A 22 -8.32 -5.61 -0.16
C VAL A 22 -8.95 -6.60 0.81
N ALA A 23 -10.20 -6.97 0.54
CA ALA A 23 -10.97 -7.91 1.34
C ALA A 23 -10.70 -9.37 0.92
N THR A 24 -9.48 -9.86 1.14
CA THR A 24 -9.07 -11.25 0.86
C THR A 24 -8.94 -12.06 2.14
N GLY A 25 -9.14 -13.37 2.05
CA GLY A 25 -9.12 -14.27 3.22
C GLY A 25 -7.71 -14.56 3.79
N TYR A 26 -6.65 -14.39 2.99
CA TYR A 26 -5.27 -14.59 3.42
C TYR A 26 -4.29 -13.81 2.53
N ASP A 27 -3.10 -13.54 3.08
CA ASP A 27 -1.98 -12.91 2.37
C ASP A 27 -1.15 -14.03 1.72
N SER A 28 -0.78 -13.92 0.44
CA SER A 28 0.09 -14.92 -0.20
C SER A 28 1.52 -14.81 0.30
N SER A 29 1.98 -13.59 0.54
CA SER A 29 3.35 -13.34 1.00
C SER A 29 3.41 -12.06 1.82
N GLY A 30 4.14 -12.11 2.94
CA GLY A 30 4.35 -10.96 3.83
C GLY A 30 5.57 -10.14 3.44
N PHE A 31 5.75 -9.03 4.14
CA PHE A 31 6.93 -8.18 4.06
C PHE A 31 8.17 -8.88 4.63
N GLY A 32 9.34 -8.67 4.01
CA GLY A 32 10.62 -9.19 4.48
C GLY A 32 11.27 -10.18 3.52
N THR A 33 12.26 -10.94 4.01
CA THR A 33 13.04 -11.81 3.14
C THR A 33 12.28 -13.08 2.76
N ARG A 34 12.18 -13.36 1.46
CA ARG A 34 11.58 -14.58 0.90
C ARG A 34 12.52 -15.27 -0.08
N ILE A 35 12.21 -16.51 -0.45
CA ILE A 35 12.89 -17.19 -1.56
C ILE A 35 12.27 -16.69 -2.86
N ASP A 36 13.09 -16.15 -3.74
CA ASP A 36 12.72 -15.75 -5.08
C ASP A 36 12.28 -17.00 -5.88
N PRO A 37 11.05 -17.03 -6.41
CA PRO A 37 10.50 -18.23 -7.06
C PRO A 37 11.17 -18.54 -8.41
N PHE A 38 11.90 -17.60 -9.00
CA PHE A 38 12.56 -17.78 -10.29
C PHE A 38 14.03 -18.20 -10.15
N THR A 39 14.73 -17.62 -9.17
CA THR A 39 16.17 -17.83 -8.98
C THR A 39 16.51 -18.76 -7.80
N GLY A 40 15.54 -19.02 -6.90
CA GLY A 40 15.74 -19.79 -5.68
C GLY A 40 16.59 -19.10 -4.62
N ARG A 41 16.97 -17.82 -4.84
CA ARG A 41 17.81 -17.05 -3.92
C ARG A 41 16.96 -16.27 -2.92
N ARG A 42 17.52 -15.95 -1.75
CA ARG A 42 16.84 -15.04 -0.81
C ARG A 42 16.79 -13.64 -1.42
N THR A 43 15.59 -13.09 -1.53
CA THR A 43 15.31 -11.73 -1.97
C THR A 43 14.47 -10.99 -0.92
N GLN A 44 14.61 -9.67 -0.89
CA GLN A 44 13.82 -8.82 -0.01
C GLN A 44 12.49 -8.50 -0.68
N HIS A 45 11.38 -8.74 0.02
CA HIS A 45 10.05 -8.35 -0.41
C HIS A 45 9.63 -7.08 0.33
N ASP A 46 9.63 -5.96 -0.40
CA ASP A 46 9.32 -4.64 0.15
C ASP A 46 7.82 -4.32 0.14
N GLY A 47 6.98 -5.36 0.14
CA GLY A 47 5.52 -5.24 0.07
C GLY A 47 4.80 -6.41 0.75
N VAL A 48 3.49 -6.48 0.55
CA VAL A 48 2.63 -7.58 0.97
C VAL A 48 1.78 -7.97 -0.23
N ASP A 49 1.76 -9.26 -0.56
CA ASP A 49 1.00 -9.78 -1.70
C ASP A 49 -0.35 -10.31 -1.22
N PHE A 50 -1.41 -9.88 -1.88
CA PHE A 50 -2.77 -10.36 -1.63
C PHE A 50 -3.29 -11.17 -2.82
N VAL A 51 -3.83 -12.35 -2.57
CA VAL A 51 -4.44 -13.18 -3.63
C VAL A 51 -5.91 -12.82 -3.77
N GLY A 52 -6.33 -12.46 -4.98
CA GLY A 52 -7.73 -12.23 -5.32
C GLY A 52 -8.01 -12.45 -6.81
N PRO A 53 -9.26 -12.75 -7.21
CA PRO A 53 -9.66 -12.78 -8.61
C PRO A 53 -9.43 -11.43 -9.31
N VAL A 54 -9.24 -11.46 -10.64
CA VAL A 54 -9.21 -10.24 -11.46
C VAL A 54 -10.53 -9.47 -11.26
N GLY A 55 -10.42 -8.15 -11.08
CA GLY A 55 -11.55 -7.27 -10.81
C GLY A 55 -11.92 -7.14 -9.33
N THR A 56 -11.16 -7.75 -8.42
CA THR A 56 -11.32 -7.51 -6.97
C THR A 56 -11.11 -6.03 -6.67
N PRO A 57 -12.07 -5.34 -6.01
CA PRO A 57 -11.92 -3.93 -5.66
C PRO A 57 -10.75 -3.70 -4.70
N ILE A 58 -9.97 -2.67 -4.98
CA ILE A 58 -8.87 -2.18 -4.13
C ILE A 58 -9.27 -0.81 -3.59
N VAL A 59 -9.05 -0.59 -2.30
CA VAL A 59 -9.26 0.71 -1.64
C VAL A 59 -7.94 1.29 -1.17
N ALA A 60 -7.87 2.62 -1.08
CA ALA A 60 -6.71 3.30 -0.53
C ALA A 60 -6.54 2.97 0.97
N ALA A 61 -5.31 2.77 1.40
CA ALA A 61 -4.98 2.41 2.78
C ALA A 61 -5.13 3.60 3.76
N ALA A 62 -5.18 4.82 3.21
CA ALA A 62 -5.40 6.09 3.89
C ALA A 62 -5.83 7.17 2.88
N GLY A 63 -6.28 8.32 3.39
CA GLY A 63 -6.49 9.51 2.57
C GLY A 63 -5.17 10.06 2.05
N GLY A 64 -5.15 10.59 0.82
CA GLY A 64 -3.94 11.10 0.18
C GLY A 64 -4.21 11.60 -1.24
N VAL A 65 -3.13 11.83 -1.98
CA VAL A 65 -3.14 12.31 -3.37
C VAL A 65 -2.46 11.27 -4.26
N VAL A 66 -3.10 10.91 -5.38
CA VAL A 66 -2.47 10.06 -6.39
C VAL A 66 -1.33 10.84 -7.04
N VAL A 67 -0.10 10.33 -6.92
CA VAL A 67 1.11 10.95 -7.49
C VAL A 67 1.66 10.19 -8.68
N ALA A 68 1.26 8.92 -8.87
CA ALA A 68 1.49 8.17 -10.09
C ALA A 68 0.30 7.25 -10.40
N SER A 69 -0.04 7.11 -11.68
CA SER A 69 -0.99 6.14 -12.21
C SER A 69 -0.54 5.77 -13.61
N GLU A 70 0.18 4.67 -13.72
CA GLU A 70 0.91 4.31 -14.95
C GLU A 70 1.17 2.81 -15.05
N PHE A 71 1.68 2.38 -16.21
CA PHE A 71 2.26 1.06 -16.35
C PHE A 71 3.77 1.14 -16.09
N HIS A 72 4.26 0.33 -15.15
CA HIS A 72 5.67 0.24 -14.78
C HIS A 72 6.23 -1.13 -15.17
N HIS A 73 7.45 -1.17 -15.71
CA HIS A 73 8.01 -2.40 -16.30
C HIS A 73 8.18 -3.55 -15.30
N GLU A 74 8.51 -3.25 -14.05
CA GLU A 74 8.65 -4.27 -12.97
C GLU A 74 7.34 -4.61 -12.25
N TYR A 75 6.37 -3.70 -12.25
CA TYR A 75 5.18 -3.79 -11.37
C TYR A 75 3.88 -3.98 -12.15
N GLY A 76 3.86 -3.75 -13.45
CA GLY A 76 2.63 -3.72 -14.24
C GLY A 76 1.83 -2.44 -13.99
N ASN A 77 0.50 -2.54 -13.95
CA ASN A 77 -0.38 -1.40 -13.69
C ASN A 77 -0.22 -0.95 -12.24
N MET A 78 0.27 0.26 -12.02
CA MET A 78 0.69 0.73 -10.72
C MET A 78 0.06 2.09 -10.36
N ILE A 79 -0.30 2.25 -9.09
CA ILE A 79 -0.74 3.52 -8.49
C ILE A 79 0.10 3.81 -7.25
N ASP A 80 0.67 5.01 -7.17
CA ASP A 80 1.29 5.56 -5.95
C ASP A 80 0.38 6.65 -5.35
N ILE A 81 0.14 6.56 -4.04
CA ILE A 81 -0.60 7.57 -3.27
C ILE A 81 0.32 8.16 -2.20
N ASP A 82 0.53 9.48 -2.26
CA ASP A 82 1.21 10.25 -1.22
C ASP A 82 0.21 10.64 -0.13
N HIS A 83 0.49 10.26 1.11
CA HIS A 83 -0.34 10.57 2.27
C HIS A 83 0.22 11.74 3.10
N GLY A 84 1.32 12.35 2.66
CA GLY A 84 2.05 13.34 3.45
C GLY A 84 2.97 12.70 4.50
N ASN A 85 3.73 13.54 5.22
CA ASN A 85 4.69 13.10 6.24
C ASN A 85 5.72 12.05 5.76
N GLY A 86 6.02 12.02 4.46
CA GLY A 86 6.92 11.03 3.88
C GLY A 86 6.34 9.62 3.77
N LEU A 87 5.03 9.44 3.97
CA LEU A 87 4.34 8.16 3.83
C LEU A 87 3.71 8.04 2.45
N LYS A 88 3.98 6.91 1.79
CA LYS A 88 3.43 6.57 0.48
C LYS A 88 2.94 5.13 0.49
N THR A 89 1.85 4.86 -0.22
CA THR A 89 1.46 3.49 -0.58
C THR A 89 1.54 3.27 -2.08
N ARG A 90 1.90 2.04 -2.46
CA ARG A 90 1.94 1.56 -3.83
C ARG A 90 0.99 0.37 -3.99
N TYR A 91 0.24 0.37 -5.08
CA TYR A 91 -0.61 -0.73 -5.52
C TYR A 91 -0.10 -1.22 -6.87
N ALA A 92 0.24 -2.49 -6.96
CA ALA A 92 0.83 -3.15 -8.13
C ALA A 92 0.43 -4.63 -8.16
#